data_AF-A0A367LBS1-F1
#
_entry.id   AF-A0A367LBS1-F1
#
_cell.length_a   1.000
_cell.length_b   1.000
_cell.length_c   1.000
_cell.angle_alpha   90.00
_cell.angle_beta   90.00
_cell.angle_gamma   90.00
#
_symmetry.space_group_name_H-M   'P 1'
#
loop_
_entity.id
_entity.type
_entity.pdbx_description
1 polymer ?
#
loop_
_entity_poly.entity_id
_entity_poly.type
_entity_poly.pdbx_seq_one_letter_code
_entity_poly.pdbx_strand_id
1 'polypeptide(L)'
;MWDTFQSSRFKKKNRKRQREELRHIGLLGKKPKNHDLRAKYPFGITTLEITQEIITFLRGAQETVLFPPMDSKTRKMVHRLASQFKVKSKSVGRADQRRPTLTRTVSTMKYKESEFDRAIARICPGVDSGHKSKARGSQILEIYHHTTASYHEGEIVGSQAPALAEGNRGRIILEKMGWSHGKSLGSSETKGILQPVALAMRRSRAGLQ
;
A
#
# COMPACT_ATOMS: atom_id res chain seq x y z
N MET A 1 -30.22 -9.34 48.84
CA MET A 1 -30.11 -8.10 48.04
C MET A 1 -28.99 -8.29 47.04
N TRP A 2 -29.28 -8.41 45.74
CA TRP A 2 -28.21 -8.45 44.73
C TRP A 2 -27.56 -7.07 44.64
N ASP A 3 -26.26 -7.04 44.91
CA ASP A 3 -25.45 -5.84 44.84
C ASP A 3 -25.50 -5.28 43.41
N THR A 4 -26.14 -4.13 43.23
CA THR A 4 -26.50 -3.53 41.93
C THR A 4 -25.26 -3.33 41.03
N PHE A 5 -24.10 -3.16 41.66
CA PHE A 5 -22.79 -3.09 41.01
C PHE A 5 -22.39 -4.40 40.32
N GLN A 6 -22.56 -5.54 41.00
CA GLN A 6 -22.21 -6.86 40.46
C GLN A 6 -23.12 -7.24 39.28
N SER A 7 -24.42 -6.95 39.39
CA SER A 7 -25.40 -7.13 38.32
C SER A 7 -25.06 -6.31 37.06
N SER A 8 -24.61 -5.06 37.23
CA SER A 8 -24.19 -4.19 36.12
C SER A 8 -22.94 -4.73 35.40
N ARG A 9 -21.94 -5.20 36.16
CA ARG A 9 -20.72 -5.82 35.62
C ARG A 9 -21.01 -7.11 34.87
N PHE A 10 -21.89 -7.96 35.40
CA PHE A 10 -22.29 -9.20 34.75
C PHE A 10 -23.03 -8.96 33.42
N LYS A 11 -23.99 -8.02 33.40
CA LYS A 11 -24.68 -7.60 32.15
C LYS A 11 -23.70 -7.03 31.11
N LYS A 12 -22.72 -6.22 31.54
CA LYS A 12 -21.68 -5.68 30.64
C LYS A 12 -20.74 -6.77 30.11
N LYS A 13 -20.41 -7.77 30.94
CA LYS A 13 -19.61 -8.95 30.55
C LYS A 13 -20.36 -9.80 29.51
N ASN A 14 -21.63 -10.11 29.75
CA ASN A 14 -22.44 -10.90 28.81
C ASN A 14 -22.67 -10.18 27.49
N ARG A 15 -22.95 -8.87 27.52
CA ARG A 15 -23.08 -8.07 26.29
C ARG A 15 -21.77 -7.98 25.50
N LYS A 16 -20.61 -7.98 26.16
CA LYS A 16 -19.30 -8.06 25.50
C LYS A 16 -19.07 -9.44 24.86
N ARG A 17 -19.35 -10.52 25.60
CA ARG A 17 -19.25 -11.91 25.11
C ARG A 17 -20.14 -12.15 23.89
N GLN A 18 -21.42 -11.79 23.97
CA GLN A 18 -22.36 -11.88 22.84
C GLN A 18 -21.87 -11.06 21.62
N ARG A 19 -21.29 -9.88 21.86
CA ARG A 19 -20.75 -9.04 20.78
C ARG A 19 -19.48 -9.64 20.16
N GLU A 20 -18.68 -10.37 20.91
CA GLU A 20 -17.49 -11.09 20.43
C GLU A 20 -17.88 -12.34 19.65
N GLU A 21 -18.87 -13.11 20.12
CA GLU A 21 -19.46 -14.23 19.40
C GLU A 21 -20.04 -13.78 18.05
N LEU A 22 -20.79 -12.67 18.03
CA LEU A 22 -21.30 -12.07 16.78
C LEU A 22 -20.17 -11.56 15.85
N ARG A 23 -19.00 -11.17 16.39
CA ARG A 23 -17.81 -10.83 15.56
C ARG A 23 -17.14 -12.06 14.99
N HIS A 24 -17.03 -13.13 15.77
CA HIS A 24 -16.44 -14.40 15.36
C HIS A 24 -17.29 -15.06 14.26
N ILE A 25 -18.61 -15.02 14.42
CA ILE A 25 -19.58 -15.53 13.44
C ILE A 25 -19.71 -14.59 12.23
N GLY A 26 -19.23 -13.33 12.32
CA GLY A 26 -19.25 -12.38 11.21
C GLY A 26 -20.60 -11.68 10.98
N LEU A 27 -21.61 -11.93 11.81
CA LEU A 27 -22.93 -11.29 11.80
C LEU A 27 -22.91 -9.85 12.37
N LEU A 28 -21.85 -9.45 13.08
CA LEU A 28 -21.68 -8.08 13.56
C LEU A 28 -21.08 -7.18 12.47
N GLY A 29 -21.92 -6.41 11.78
CA GLY A 29 -21.50 -5.21 11.04
C GLY A 29 -21.17 -5.37 9.55
N LYS A 30 -21.72 -6.36 8.86
CA LYS A 30 -21.54 -6.52 7.41
C LYS A 30 -22.89 -6.49 6.68
N LYS A 31 -23.44 -5.29 6.47
CA LYS A 31 -24.05 -5.06 5.15
C LYS A 31 -22.87 -5.06 4.17
N PRO A 32 -22.90 -5.83 3.07
CA PRO A 32 -21.90 -5.69 2.02
C PRO A 32 -21.88 -4.20 1.67
N LYS A 33 -20.74 -3.56 1.88
CA LYS A 33 -20.62 -2.16 1.48
C LYS A 33 -20.58 -2.19 -0.02
N ASN A 34 -21.71 -1.86 -0.63
CA ASN A 34 -21.85 -1.70 -2.06
C ASN A 34 -20.69 -0.79 -2.49
N HIS A 35 -19.71 -1.36 -3.20
CA HIS A 35 -18.48 -0.70 -3.66
C HIS A 35 -17.25 -0.69 -2.70
N ASP A 36 -16.76 -1.88 -2.33
CA ASP A 36 -15.42 -2.08 -1.74
C ASP A 36 -14.37 -2.32 -2.83
N LEU A 37 -13.46 -1.36 -3.03
CA LEU A 37 -12.41 -1.43 -4.06
C LEU A 37 -11.31 -2.44 -3.72
N ARG A 38 -11.29 -3.00 -2.50
CA ARG A 38 -10.30 -4.03 -2.11
C ARG A 38 -10.43 -5.31 -2.92
N ALA A 39 -11.63 -5.65 -3.37
CA ALA A 39 -11.85 -6.82 -4.22
C ALA A 39 -11.25 -6.61 -5.62
N LYS A 40 -11.26 -5.35 -6.12
CA LYS A 40 -10.68 -4.98 -7.41
C LYS A 40 -9.16 -4.80 -7.33
N TYR A 41 -8.68 -4.27 -6.21
CA TYR A 41 -7.27 -3.94 -5.99
C TYR A 41 -6.68 -4.71 -4.79
N PRO A 42 -6.41 -6.02 -4.94
CA PRO A 42 -5.89 -6.85 -3.85
C PRO A 42 -4.47 -6.48 -3.43
N PHE A 43 -3.64 -5.99 -4.35
CA PHE A 43 -2.21 -5.69 -4.12
C PHE A 43 -1.92 -4.21 -3.81
N GLY A 44 -2.95 -3.39 -3.64
CA GLY A 44 -2.83 -1.94 -3.50
C GLY A 44 -3.33 -1.19 -4.73
N ILE A 45 -3.39 0.14 -4.63
CA ILE A 45 -3.93 1.02 -5.68
C ILE A 45 -2.94 2.15 -5.96
N THR A 46 -2.72 2.44 -7.24
CA THR A 46 -1.83 3.52 -7.68
C THR A 46 -2.54 4.87 -7.66
N THR A 47 -1.76 5.96 -7.72
CA THR A 47 -2.32 7.32 -7.74
C THR A 47 -3.23 7.55 -8.96
N LEU A 48 -2.87 7.01 -10.13
CA LEU A 48 -3.67 7.13 -11.34
C LEU A 48 -5.00 6.37 -11.23
N GLU A 49 -4.98 5.17 -10.65
CA GLU A 49 -6.21 4.41 -10.42
C GLU A 49 -7.09 5.11 -9.37
N ILE A 50 -6.50 5.69 -8.33
CA ILE A 50 -7.25 6.50 -7.34
C ILE A 50 -7.98 7.65 -8.04
N THR A 51 -7.35 8.39 -8.94
CA THR A 51 -8.01 9.52 -9.62
C THR A 51 -9.15 9.02 -10.51
N GLN A 52 -8.96 7.94 -11.26
CA GLN A 52 -10.00 7.31 -12.07
C GLN A 52 -11.19 6.82 -11.23
N GLU A 53 -10.94 6.22 -10.07
CA GLU A 53 -11.99 5.76 -9.16
C GLU A 53 -12.75 6.94 -8.54
N ILE A 54 -12.06 8.05 -8.22
CA ILE A 54 -12.74 9.28 -7.77
C ILE A 54 -13.60 9.87 -8.88
N ILE A 55 -13.13 9.88 -10.14
CA ILE A 55 -13.93 10.33 -11.29
C ILE A 55 -15.17 9.45 -11.45
N THR A 56 -14.98 8.13 -11.41
CA THR A 56 -16.07 7.15 -11.50
C THR A 56 -17.07 7.34 -10.38
N PHE A 57 -16.60 7.54 -9.14
CA PHE A 57 -17.44 7.87 -8.00
C PHE A 57 -18.23 9.15 -8.26
N LEU A 58 -17.59 10.25 -8.65
CA LEU A 58 -18.27 11.54 -8.88
C LEU A 58 -19.28 11.49 -10.03
N ARG A 59 -19.04 10.70 -11.08
CA ARG A 59 -19.99 10.46 -12.19
C ARG A 59 -21.13 9.53 -11.79
N GLY A 60 -20.87 8.56 -10.94
CA GLY A 60 -21.84 7.56 -10.51
C GLY A 60 -22.85 8.06 -9.46
N ALA A 61 -23.86 7.23 -9.20
CA ALA A 61 -24.88 7.44 -8.17
C ALA A 61 -24.53 6.80 -6.81
N GLN A 62 -23.34 6.22 -6.69
CA GLN A 62 -22.94 5.51 -5.48
C GLN A 62 -22.76 6.47 -4.31
N GLU A 63 -23.36 6.12 -3.17
CA GLU A 63 -23.29 6.95 -1.97
C GLU A 63 -21.92 6.85 -1.29
N THR A 64 -21.31 5.67 -1.27
CA THR A 64 -20.05 5.43 -0.57
C THR A 64 -19.09 4.58 -1.38
N VAL A 65 -17.79 4.92 -1.31
CA VAL A 65 -16.70 4.12 -1.87
C VAL A 65 -15.64 3.85 -0.81
N LEU A 66 -15.17 2.60 -0.72
CA LEU A 66 -14.07 2.21 0.17
C LEU A 66 -12.84 1.90 -0.63
N PHE A 67 -11.76 2.62 -0.34
CA PHE A 67 -10.47 2.36 -0.94
C PHE A 67 -9.69 1.29 -0.16
N PRO A 68 -8.74 0.60 -0.81
CA PRO A 68 -7.81 -0.28 -0.12
C PRO A 68 -6.88 0.52 0.82
N PRO A 69 -6.18 -0.17 1.74
CA PRO A 69 -5.12 0.44 2.53
C PRO A 69 -4.04 1.07 1.64
N MET A 70 -3.55 2.25 2.02
CA MET A 70 -2.53 2.98 1.26
C MET A 70 -1.69 3.88 2.18
N ASP A 71 -0.57 4.38 1.69
CA ASP A 71 0.38 5.20 2.44
C ASP A 71 -0.20 6.54 2.91
N SER A 72 0.52 7.24 3.78
CA SER A 72 0.03 8.50 4.36
C SER A 72 -0.07 9.63 3.33
N LYS A 73 0.81 9.67 2.32
CA LYS A 73 0.86 10.74 1.31
C LYS A 73 -0.32 10.58 0.35
N THR A 74 -0.57 9.38 -0.15
CA THR A 74 -1.73 9.09 -1.01
C THR A 74 -3.05 9.28 -0.27
N ARG A 75 -3.18 8.86 1.00
CA ARG A 75 -4.38 9.18 1.81
C ARG A 75 -4.61 10.67 1.94
N LYS A 76 -3.55 11.47 2.19
CA LYS A 76 -3.66 12.93 2.28
C LYS A 76 -4.15 13.53 0.98
N MET A 77 -3.66 13.04 -0.16
CA MET A 77 -4.14 13.42 -1.49
C MET A 77 -5.63 13.13 -1.68
N VAL A 78 -6.09 11.91 -1.36
CA VAL A 78 -7.52 11.54 -1.43
C VAL A 78 -8.38 12.49 -0.59
N HIS A 79 -7.94 12.81 0.63
CA HIS A 79 -8.64 13.75 1.50
C HIS A 79 -8.67 15.18 0.93
N ARG A 80 -7.57 15.67 0.33
CA ARG A 80 -7.53 16.98 -0.32
C ARG A 80 -8.48 17.05 -1.52
N LEU A 81 -8.50 16.03 -2.38
CA LEU A 81 -9.42 15.95 -3.51
C LEU A 81 -10.87 15.91 -3.03
N ALA A 82 -11.18 15.09 -2.03
CA ALA A 82 -12.52 15.02 -1.46
C ALA A 82 -12.98 16.37 -0.90
N SER A 83 -12.09 17.10 -0.22
CA SER A 83 -12.39 18.45 0.28
C SER A 83 -12.74 19.43 -0.84
N GLN A 84 -12.03 19.39 -1.96
CA GLN A 84 -12.28 20.26 -3.11
C GLN A 84 -13.67 20.02 -3.73
N PHE A 85 -14.09 18.76 -3.84
CA PHE A 85 -15.40 18.36 -4.39
C PHE A 85 -16.54 18.34 -3.35
N LYS A 86 -16.28 18.82 -2.13
CA LYS A 86 -17.24 18.79 -1.01
C LYS A 86 -17.79 17.37 -0.76
N VAL A 87 -16.91 16.38 -0.83
CA VAL A 87 -17.17 14.98 -0.49
C VAL A 87 -16.65 14.73 0.91
N LYS A 88 -17.47 14.11 1.75
CA LYS A 88 -17.03 13.75 3.10
C LYS A 88 -16.08 12.57 3.01
N SER A 89 -14.92 12.69 3.66
CA SER A 89 -13.87 11.69 3.64
C SER A 89 -13.51 11.26 5.06
N LYS A 90 -13.30 9.95 5.26
CA LYS A 90 -12.90 9.38 6.55
C LYS A 90 -11.91 8.24 6.34
N SER A 91 -10.76 8.30 7.01
CA SER A 91 -9.84 7.17 7.07
C SER A 91 -10.12 6.30 8.30
N VAL A 92 -10.23 4.99 8.11
CA VAL A 92 -10.49 4.00 9.18
C VAL A 92 -9.36 2.98 9.19
N GLY A 93 -8.83 2.65 10.38
CA GLY A 93 -7.79 1.63 10.55
C GLY A 93 -6.59 2.14 11.35
N ARG A 94 -5.52 1.35 11.38
CA ARG A 94 -4.27 1.64 12.11
C ARG A 94 -3.10 1.74 11.14
N ALA A 95 -2.27 2.78 11.29
CA ALA A 95 -1.07 3.04 10.48
C ALA A 95 -1.23 2.66 8.99
N ASP A 96 -0.53 1.61 8.54
CA ASP A 96 -0.49 1.16 7.14
C ASP A 96 -1.76 0.43 6.68
N GLN A 97 -2.56 -0.04 7.63
CA GLN A 97 -3.88 -0.64 7.36
C GLN A 97 -5.00 0.41 7.36
N ARG A 98 -4.66 1.71 7.43
CA ARG A 98 -5.64 2.80 7.30
C ARG A 98 -6.12 2.87 5.86
N ARG A 99 -7.44 2.85 5.71
CA ARG A 99 -8.14 2.94 4.43
C ARG A 99 -9.05 4.16 4.39
N PRO A 100 -8.98 4.99 3.34
CA PRO A 100 -9.93 6.08 3.15
C PRO A 100 -11.28 5.55 2.68
N THR A 101 -12.34 6.22 3.10
CA THR A 101 -13.72 6.00 2.67
C THR A 101 -14.28 7.36 2.29
N LEU A 102 -14.87 7.44 1.10
CA LEU A 102 -15.58 8.64 0.66
C LEU A 102 -17.07 8.38 0.75
N THR A 103 -17.79 9.38 1.24
CA THR A 103 -19.24 9.38 1.41
C THR A 103 -19.79 10.64 0.78
N ARG A 104 -20.75 10.49 -0.13
CA ARG A 104 -21.47 11.60 -0.74
C ARG A 104 -22.24 12.38 0.32
N THR A 105 -22.42 13.66 0.04
CA THR A 105 -23.23 14.58 0.85
C THR A 105 -24.12 15.40 -0.06
N VAL A 106 -25.12 16.09 0.50
CA VAL A 106 -26.00 16.99 -0.26
C VAL A 106 -25.23 18.09 -1.00
N SER A 107 -24.08 18.52 -0.48
CA SER A 107 -23.23 19.56 -1.06
C SER A 107 -22.21 19.06 -2.07
N THR A 108 -22.17 17.75 -2.34
CA THR A 108 -21.17 17.17 -3.25
C THR A 108 -21.35 17.72 -4.66
N MET A 109 -20.26 18.27 -5.20
CA MET A 109 -20.25 18.86 -6.54
C MET A 109 -20.39 17.77 -7.61
N LYS A 110 -21.10 18.08 -8.70
CA LYS A 110 -21.14 17.21 -9.88
C LYS A 110 -19.77 17.20 -10.56
N TYR A 111 -19.43 16.08 -11.19
CA TYR A 111 -18.19 15.97 -11.95
C TYR A 111 -18.15 17.00 -13.09
N LYS A 112 -17.11 17.83 -13.10
CA LYS A 112 -16.72 18.69 -14.22
C LYS A 112 -15.24 18.46 -14.48
N GLU A 113 -14.91 18.10 -15.71
CA GLU A 113 -13.55 17.71 -16.10
C GLU A 113 -12.53 18.83 -15.86
N SER A 114 -12.83 20.05 -16.31
CA SER A 114 -11.95 21.20 -16.13
C SER A 114 -11.66 21.57 -14.67
N GLU A 115 -12.64 21.41 -13.78
CA GLU A 115 -12.44 21.64 -12.35
C GLU A 115 -11.62 20.53 -11.69
N PHE A 116 -11.79 19.30 -12.17
CA PHE A 116 -11.04 18.13 -11.73
C PHE A 116 -9.57 18.20 -12.13
N ASP A 117 -9.27 18.47 -13.38
CA ASP A 117 -7.89 18.58 -13.86
C ASP A 117 -7.14 19.69 -13.13
N ARG A 118 -7.80 20.83 -12.92
CA ARG A 118 -7.24 21.94 -12.13
C ARG A 118 -6.99 21.56 -10.68
N ALA A 119 -7.84 20.75 -10.07
CA ALA A 119 -7.65 20.26 -8.71
C ALA A 119 -6.46 19.28 -8.64
N ILE A 120 -6.35 18.37 -9.61
CA ILE A 120 -5.25 17.40 -9.69
C ILE A 120 -3.91 18.12 -9.90
N ALA A 121 -3.82 19.05 -10.83
CA ALA A 121 -2.60 19.80 -11.09
C ALA A 121 -2.06 20.53 -9.84
N ARG A 122 -2.95 21.00 -8.96
CA ARG A 122 -2.59 21.67 -7.69
C ARG A 122 -2.24 20.70 -6.56
N ILE A 123 -2.87 19.53 -6.52
CA ILE A 123 -2.74 18.59 -5.41
C ILE A 123 -1.61 17.58 -5.67
N CYS A 124 -1.40 17.22 -6.93
CA CYS A 124 -0.50 16.18 -7.42
C CYS A 124 0.29 16.67 -8.65
N PRO A 125 1.29 17.56 -8.46
CA PRO A 125 2.16 17.94 -9.56
C PRO A 125 2.91 16.71 -10.08
N GLY A 126 2.80 16.43 -11.38
CA GLY A 126 3.44 15.29 -12.06
C GLY A 126 2.57 14.04 -12.27
N VAL A 127 1.29 14.06 -11.88
CA VAL A 127 0.32 13.04 -12.32
C VAL A 127 -0.29 13.55 -13.62
N ASP A 128 0.28 13.12 -14.75
CA ASP A 128 -0.24 13.45 -16.07
C ASP A 128 -1.66 12.87 -16.18
N SER A 129 -2.64 13.77 -16.12
CA SER A 129 -4.05 13.44 -16.34
C SER A 129 -4.19 13.21 -17.85
N GLY A 130 -3.98 11.97 -18.30
CA GLY A 130 -3.81 11.56 -19.70
C GLY A 130 -5.01 11.80 -20.64
N HIS A 131 -5.43 13.05 -20.80
CA HIS A 131 -6.51 13.47 -21.70
C HIS A 131 -6.07 14.61 -22.64
N LYS A 132 -4.81 14.57 -23.11
CA LYS A 132 -4.20 15.29 -24.26
C LYS A 132 -2.74 14.81 -24.30
N SER A 133 -2.12 14.29 -25.36
CA SER A 133 -2.33 14.38 -26.80
C SER A 133 -1.44 13.31 -27.48
N LYS A 134 -1.85 12.81 -28.66
CA LYS A 134 -0.93 12.14 -29.60
C LYS A 134 0.21 13.12 -29.97
N ALA A 135 1.39 12.55 -30.25
CA ALA A 135 2.61 13.16 -30.77
C ALA A 135 3.58 13.74 -29.72
N ARG A 136 4.52 12.90 -29.25
CA ARG A 136 5.95 12.99 -29.58
C ARG A 136 6.74 11.97 -28.75
N GLY A 137 7.59 11.20 -29.45
CA GLY A 137 8.79 10.60 -28.89
C GLY A 137 8.58 9.44 -27.91
N SER A 138 8.58 8.23 -28.45
CA SER A 138 8.90 7.02 -27.70
C SER A 138 10.28 7.14 -27.06
N GLN A 139 10.31 7.49 -25.78
CA GLN A 139 11.39 7.10 -24.88
C GLN A 139 10.73 6.53 -23.63
N ILE A 140 10.65 5.20 -23.67
CA ILE A 140 10.54 4.24 -22.57
C ILE A 140 10.76 4.91 -21.21
N LEU A 141 9.66 5.40 -20.63
CA LEU A 141 9.60 5.69 -19.22
C LEU A 141 9.18 4.38 -18.57
N GLU A 142 10.16 3.60 -18.09
CA GLU A 142 9.90 2.59 -17.08
C GLU A 142 9.32 3.31 -15.86
N ILE A 143 8.00 3.41 -15.84
CA ILE A 143 7.23 4.02 -14.78
C ILE A 143 7.43 3.14 -13.56
N TYR A 144 8.33 3.60 -12.68
CA TYR A 144 8.24 3.55 -11.22
C TYR A 144 7.14 2.63 -10.68
N HIS A 145 7.33 1.33 -10.88
CA HIS A 145 6.82 0.30 -9.99
C HIS A 145 7.54 0.49 -8.66
N HIS A 146 7.17 1.51 -7.91
CA HIS A 146 7.34 1.53 -6.47
C HIS A 146 6.32 0.54 -5.89
N THR A 147 6.48 -0.73 -6.24
CA THR A 147 6.15 -1.78 -5.31
C THR A 147 6.94 -1.40 -4.06
N THR A 148 6.24 -1.01 -3.00
CA THR A 148 6.87 -0.91 -1.69
C THR A 148 7.54 -2.26 -1.50
N ALA A 149 8.88 -2.31 -1.48
CA ALA A 149 9.64 -3.56 -1.44
C ALA A 149 9.15 -4.39 -0.25
N SER A 150 8.23 -5.32 -0.52
CA SER A 150 7.55 -6.08 0.51
C SER A 150 8.14 -7.46 0.46
N TYR A 151 9.06 -7.73 1.38
CA TYR A 151 9.68 -9.04 1.46
C TYR A 151 8.63 -10.12 1.83
N HIS A 152 8.63 -11.21 1.08
CA HIS A 152 7.82 -12.40 1.35
C HIS A 152 8.51 -13.29 2.40
N GLU A 153 7.71 -14.08 3.12
CA GLU A 153 8.27 -15.06 4.05
C GLU A 153 8.98 -16.17 3.26
N GLY A 154 10.25 -16.42 3.56
CA GLY A 154 11.13 -17.33 2.83
C GLY A 154 11.88 -16.68 1.65
N GLU A 155 11.63 -15.40 1.33
CA GLU A 155 12.31 -14.73 0.22
C GLU A 155 13.80 -14.53 0.51
N ILE A 156 14.67 -14.92 -0.44
CA ILE A 156 16.11 -14.71 -0.34
C ILE A 156 16.45 -13.26 -0.66
N VAL A 157 16.93 -12.54 0.35
CA VAL A 157 17.34 -11.14 0.25
C VAL A 157 18.51 -11.03 -0.73
N GLY A 158 18.37 -10.16 -1.73
CA GLY A 158 19.42 -9.91 -2.72
C GLY A 158 19.52 -10.95 -3.83
N SER A 159 18.56 -11.89 -3.94
CA SER A 159 18.52 -12.88 -5.03
C SER A 159 18.48 -12.25 -6.44
N GLN A 160 17.86 -11.08 -6.57
CA GLN A 160 17.75 -10.32 -7.83
C GLN A 160 18.76 -9.15 -7.90
N ALA A 161 19.73 -9.08 -7.00
CA ALA A 161 20.72 -8.00 -7.03
C ALA A 161 21.63 -8.16 -8.26
N PRO A 162 21.82 -7.10 -9.07
CA PRO A 162 22.74 -7.15 -10.20
C PRO A 162 24.18 -7.30 -9.69
N ALA A 163 25.04 -7.90 -10.51
CA ALA A 163 26.46 -8.01 -10.21
C ALA A 163 27.10 -6.62 -10.01
N LEU A 164 28.14 -6.54 -9.17
CA LEU A 164 28.85 -5.29 -8.90
C LEU A 164 29.42 -4.72 -10.21
N ALA A 165 29.04 -3.48 -10.53
CA ALA A 165 29.53 -2.78 -11.71
C ALA A 165 31.05 -2.58 -11.70
N GLU A 166 31.66 -2.54 -12.89
CA GLU A 166 33.11 -2.36 -13.08
C GLU A 166 33.65 -1.06 -12.48
N GLY A 167 32.82 -0.01 -12.45
CA GLY A 167 33.18 1.27 -11.81
C GLY A 167 33.15 1.26 -10.28
N ASN A 168 32.78 0.16 -9.63
CA ASN A 168 32.72 0.09 -8.17
C ASN A 168 34.14 0.03 -7.58
N ARG A 169 34.48 1.00 -6.72
CA ARG A 169 35.80 1.09 -6.06
C ARG A 169 36.19 -0.20 -5.33
N GLY A 170 35.24 -0.87 -4.66
CA GLY A 170 35.48 -2.13 -3.97
C GLY A 170 35.87 -3.26 -4.92
N ARG A 171 35.19 -3.36 -6.08
CA ARG A 171 35.53 -4.34 -7.12
C ARG A 171 36.94 -4.13 -7.66
N ILE A 172 37.30 -2.89 -7.98
CA ILE A 172 38.63 -2.54 -8.49
C ILE A 172 39.73 -2.90 -7.48
N ILE A 173 39.51 -2.65 -6.19
CA ILE A 173 40.47 -3.01 -5.13
C ILE A 173 40.63 -4.53 -5.03
N LEU A 174 39.53 -5.28 -5.05
CA LEU A 174 39.56 -6.75 -5.00
C LEU A 174 40.27 -7.34 -6.22
N GLU A 175 39.98 -6.82 -7.41
CA GLU A 175 40.65 -7.23 -8.66
C GLU A 175 42.16 -6.98 -8.62
N LYS A 176 42.59 -5.82 -8.12
CA LYS A 176 44.02 -5.52 -7.90
C LYS A 176 44.69 -6.46 -6.89
N MET A 177 43.92 -7.01 -5.95
CA MET A 177 44.39 -7.99 -4.97
C MET A 177 44.31 -9.45 -5.48
N GLY A 178 44.01 -9.67 -6.76
CA GLY A 178 44.01 -10.99 -7.39
C GLY A 178 42.70 -11.77 -7.27
N TRP A 179 41.61 -11.10 -6.90
CA TRP A 179 40.25 -11.64 -6.98
C TRP A 179 39.70 -11.47 -8.40
N SER A 180 39.11 -12.52 -8.96
CA SER A 180 38.43 -12.46 -10.26
C SER A 180 37.00 -12.97 -10.10
N HIS A 181 36.11 -12.59 -11.02
CA HIS A 181 34.74 -13.06 -11.01
C HIS A 181 34.70 -14.61 -10.98
N GLY A 182 33.92 -15.17 -10.05
CA GLY A 182 33.83 -16.63 -9.84
C GLY A 182 34.92 -17.24 -8.94
N LYS A 183 35.86 -16.45 -8.44
CA LYS A 183 36.90 -16.91 -7.50
C LYS A 183 36.47 -16.66 -6.05
N SER A 184 36.60 -17.67 -5.19
CA SER A 184 36.39 -17.51 -3.74
C SER A 184 37.44 -16.59 -3.14
N LEU A 185 37.05 -15.76 -2.17
CA LEU A 185 37.99 -14.99 -1.34
C LEU A 185 38.58 -15.93 -0.27
N GLY A 186 39.85 -16.31 -0.41
CA GLY A 186 40.54 -17.18 0.54
C GLY A 186 42.01 -17.42 0.15
N SER A 187 42.80 -17.89 1.13
CA SER A 187 44.19 -18.32 0.91
C SER A 187 44.25 -19.58 0.04
N SER A 188 45.40 -19.87 -0.58
CA SER A 188 45.60 -21.03 -1.46
C SER A 188 45.24 -22.37 -0.80
N GLU A 189 45.37 -22.47 0.52
CA GLU A 189 45.11 -23.68 1.31
C GLU A 189 43.63 -23.87 1.70
N THR A 190 42.89 -22.77 1.87
CA THR A 190 41.46 -22.78 2.16
C THR A 190 40.74 -21.97 1.11
N LYS A 191 40.25 -22.65 0.07
CA LYS A 191 39.32 -22.08 -0.90
C LYS A 191 38.11 -21.60 -0.11
N GLY A 192 37.97 -20.28 0.03
CA GLY A 192 36.89 -19.67 0.81
C GLY A 192 35.51 -20.01 0.26
N ILE A 193 34.48 -19.41 0.84
CA ILE A 193 33.10 -19.66 0.45
C ILE A 193 32.89 -19.23 -1.02
N LEU A 194 32.54 -20.18 -1.89
CA LEU A 194 32.28 -19.94 -3.31
C LEU A 194 30.87 -19.38 -3.56
N GLN A 195 29.88 -19.85 -2.81
CA GLN A 195 28.49 -19.41 -2.93
C GLN A 195 28.13 -18.50 -1.77
N PRO A 196 27.63 -17.28 -2.02
CA PRO A 196 27.30 -16.35 -0.95
C PRO A 196 26.27 -16.96 0.01
N VAL A 197 26.42 -16.66 1.31
CA VAL A 197 25.46 -17.10 2.32
C VAL A 197 24.14 -16.36 2.10
N ALA A 198 23.13 -17.07 1.61
CA ALA A 198 21.81 -16.53 1.38
C ALA A 198 21.10 -16.24 2.72
N LEU A 199 20.55 -15.03 2.85
CA LEU A 199 19.67 -14.67 3.97
C LEU A 199 18.21 -14.78 3.52
N ALA A 200 17.41 -15.60 4.18
CA ALA A 200 15.97 -15.71 3.93
C ALA A 200 15.17 -14.83 4.90
N MET A 201 14.20 -14.07 4.39
CA MET A 201 13.35 -13.21 5.21
C MET A 201 12.32 -14.02 5.99
N ARG A 202 12.22 -13.77 7.30
CA ARG A 202 11.19 -14.38 8.16
C ARG A 202 10.28 -13.33 8.77
N ARG A 203 8.96 -13.58 8.76
CA ARG A 203 7.96 -12.62 9.26
C ARG A 203 7.35 -13.07 10.59
N SER A 204 7.43 -14.35 10.92
CA SER A 204 7.03 -14.88 12.22
C SER A 204 7.94 -14.37 13.36
N ARG A 205 7.33 -14.14 14.54
CA ARG A 205 8.01 -13.65 15.76
C ARG A 205 8.63 -14.76 16.62
N ALA A 206 8.59 -16.01 16.16
CA ALA A 206 9.29 -17.09 16.83
C ALA A 206 10.80 -16.85 16.72
N GLY A 207 11.60 -17.32 17.68
CA GLY A 207 13.07 -17.22 17.65
C GLY A 207 13.69 -18.12 16.58
N LEU A 208 14.94 -17.84 16.20
CA LEU A 208 15.74 -18.75 15.37
C LEU A 208 15.75 -20.14 16.04
N GLN A 209 15.39 -21.18 15.29
CA GLN A 209 15.53 -22.57 15.73
C GLN A 209 16.85 -23.11 15.25
#